data_AF-A0A1Z8ZBG3-F1
#
_entry.id   AF-A0A1Z8ZBG3-F1
#
_cell.length_a   1.000
_cell.length_b   1.000
_cell.length_c   1.000
_cell.angle_alpha   90.00
_cell.angle_beta   90.00
_cell.angle_gamma   90.00
#
_symmetry.space_group_name_H-M   'P 1'
#
loop_
_entity.id
_entity.type
_entity.pdbx_description
1 polymer ?
#
loop_
_entity_poly.entity_id
_entity_poly.type
_entity_poly.pdbx_seq_one_letter_code
_entity_poly.pdbx_strand_id
1 'polypeptide(L)'
;MKINDVKTNRSDPQTIPNKRLTLKQKRFVDSYIRNGGDGAQAVLDAGYNVTSTSSIHAISCENLKKPLIRLALEKQGYEDCGLIDPNAVLEARKIDEENNRISSRAERAAFLTKVFEDDSLIIRARLKAVDMLNKMYGDYRSDAILNDKAIEMPRITFVYTDDEDEKKL
;
A
#
# COMPACT_ATOMS: atom_id res chain seq x y z
N MET A 1 -47.54 20.57 -21.90
CA MET A 1 -47.08 20.68 -20.50
C MET A 1 -45.87 19.77 -20.37
N LYS A 2 -44.64 20.31 -20.39
CA LYS A 2 -43.42 19.50 -20.30
C LYS A 2 -43.03 19.41 -18.83
N ILE A 3 -42.99 18.18 -18.33
CA ILE A 3 -42.60 17.83 -16.96
C ILE A 3 -41.07 17.90 -16.94
N ASN A 4 -40.52 18.77 -16.11
CA ASN A 4 -39.07 18.92 -15.95
C ASN A 4 -38.58 17.79 -15.02
N ASP A 5 -37.77 16.88 -15.56
CA ASP A 5 -37.03 15.89 -14.77
C ASP A 5 -35.97 16.59 -13.92
N VAL A 6 -36.31 16.85 -12.67
CA VAL A 6 -35.37 17.23 -11.62
C VAL A 6 -34.48 16.01 -11.35
N LYS A 7 -33.25 16.03 -11.88
CA LYS A 7 -32.20 15.09 -11.47
C LYS A 7 -31.86 15.34 -10.00
N THR A 8 -32.55 14.62 -9.13
CA THR A 8 -32.23 14.53 -7.70
C THR A 8 -30.93 13.74 -7.57
N ASN A 9 -29.83 14.44 -7.23
CA ASN A 9 -28.60 13.80 -6.79
C ASN A 9 -28.89 13.07 -5.47
N ARG A 10 -29.20 11.77 -5.57
CA ARG A 10 -29.29 10.89 -4.41
C ARG A 10 -27.87 10.70 -3.90
N SER A 11 -27.56 11.35 -2.78
CA SER A 11 -26.40 11.02 -1.97
C SER A 11 -26.58 9.61 -1.43
N ASP A 12 -25.80 8.68 -1.97
CA ASP A 12 -25.75 7.27 -1.55
C ASP A 12 -25.30 7.19 -0.06
N PRO A 13 -26.08 6.61 0.88
CA PRO A 13 -25.79 6.71 2.31
C PRO A 13 -24.74 5.72 2.86
N GLN A 14 -23.97 5.02 2.03
CA GLN A 14 -23.12 3.91 2.48
C GLN A 14 -21.69 4.00 1.95
N THR A 15 -20.91 4.97 2.42
CA THR A 15 -19.45 4.89 2.31
C THR A 15 -18.82 5.23 3.64
N ILE A 16 -18.46 4.19 4.40
CA ILE A 16 -17.61 4.29 5.59
C ILE A 16 -16.38 5.13 5.18
N PRO A 17 -16.00 6.20 5.92
CA PRO A 17 -14.89 7.06 5.52
C PRO A 17 -13.65 6.18 5.35
N ASN A 18 -13.16 6.12 4.10
CA ASN A 18 -12.08 5.25 3.67
C ASN A 18 -10.91 5.32 4.68
N LYS A 19 -10.60 4.21 5.36
CA LYS A 19 -9.54 4.09 6.40
C LYS A 19 -8.12 4.29 5.82
N ARG A 20 -7.99 4.63 4.53
CA ARG A 20 -6.73 4.76 3.77
C ARG A 20 -6.79 5.99 2.86
N LEU A 21 -5.64 6.65 2.67
CA LEU A 21 -5.50 7.78 1.76
C LEU A 21 -5.84 7.40 0.32
N THR A 22 -6.73 8.19 -0.30
CA THR A 22 -7.03 8.08 -1.73
C THR A 22 -5.84 8.52 -2.58
N LEU A 23 -5.79 8.10 -3.85
CA LEU A 23 -4.68 8.43 -4.75
C LEU A 23 -4.46 9.95 -4.88
N LYS A 24 -5.54 10.75 -4.94
CA LYS A 24 -5.45 12.22 -4.99
C LYS A 24 -4.83 12.80 -3.72
N GLN A 25 -5.20 12.29 -2.55
CA GLN A 25 -4.65 12.76 -1.27
C GLN A 25 -3.18 12.36 -1.10
N LYS A 26 -2.77 11.20 -1.62
CA LYS A 26 -1.34 10.82 -1.67
C LYS A 26 -0.55 11.80 -2.54
N ARG A 27 -1.02 12.08 -3.75
CA ARG A 27 -0.40 13.07 -4.65
C ARG A 27 -0.32 14.47 -4.02
N PHE A 28 -1.32 14.85 -3.22
CA PHE A 28 -1.29 16.09 -2.46
C PHE A 28 -0.15 16.10 -1.45
N VAL A 29 -0.04 15.05 -0.61
CA VAL A 29 1.05 14.90 0.37
C VAL A 29 2.42 14.93 -0.30
N ASP A 30 2.61 14.14 -1.37
CA ASP A 30 3.88 14.07 -2.09
C ASP A 30 4.27 15.42 -2.70
N SER A 31 3.28 16.19 -3.18
CA SER A 31 3.53 17.52 -3.75
C SER A 31 3.79 18.58 -2.69
N TYR A 32 3.05 18.53 -1.58
CA TYR A 32 3.22 19.40 -0.44
C TYR A 32 4.61 19.29 0.20
N ILE A 33 5.18 18.08 0.22
CA ILE A 33 6.54 17.86 0.73
C ILE A 33 7.57 18.34 -0.29
N ARG A 34 7.39 17.98 -1.58
CA ARG A 34 8.32 18.36 -2.66
C ARG A 34 8.44 19.87 -2.83
N ASN A 35 7.36 20.61 -2.62
CA ASN A 35 7.31 22.05 -2.81
C ASN A 35 7.60 22.85 -1.51
N GLY A 36 7.95 22.17 -0.41
CA GLY A 36 8.33 22.84 0.84
C GLY A 36 7.17 23.43 1.64
N GLY A 37 5.95 22.91 1.49
CA GLY A 37 4.80 23.30 2.30
C GLY A 37 3.80 24.24 1.62
N ASP A 38 3.87 24.41 0.31
CA ASP A 38 2.88 25.19 -0.42
C ASP A 38 1.62 24.36 -0.71
N GLY A 39 0.59 24.59 0.09
CA GLY A 39 -0.70 23.93 -0.07
C GLY A 39 -1.42 24.28 -1.37
N ALA A 40 -1.26 25.49 -1.91
CA ALA A 40 -1.93 25.89 -3.13
C ALA A 40 -1.34 25.16 -4.35
N GLN A 41 -0.01 25.12 -4.44
CA GLN A 41 0.67 24.37 -5.50
C GLN A 41 0.42 22.85 -5.36
N ALA A 42 0.35 22.32 -4.13
CA ALA A 42 0.06 20.91 -3.90
C ALA A 42 -1.36 20.50 -4.36
N VAL A 43 -2.35 21.39 -4.27
CA VAL A 43 -3.72 21.15 -4.80
C VAL A 43 -3.70 21.10 -6.33
N LEU A 44 -2.94 21.98 -6.99
CA LEU A 44 -2.81 22.01 -8.44
C LEU A 44 -2.12 20.74 -8.96
N ASP A 45 -0.96 20.39 -8.38
CA ASP A 45 -0.19 19.21 -8.75
C ASP A 45 -0.96 17.89 -8.51
N ALA A 46 -1.79 17.85 -7.47
CA ALA A 46 -2.62 16.69 -7.15
C ALA A 46 -3.83 16.51 -8.09
N GLY A 47 -4.15 17.51 -8.92
CA GLY A 47 -5.24 17.44 -9.89
C GLY A 47 -6.64 17.53 -9.25
N TYR A 48 -6.80 18.43 -8.28
CA TYR A 48 -8.13 18.80 -7.79
C TYR A 48 -8.85 19.68 -8.82
N ASN A 49 -10.17 19.51 -8.92
CA ASN A 49 -11.00 20.34 -9.79
C ASN A 49 -11.16 21.71 -9.14
N VAL A 50 -10.44 22.71 -9.63
CA VAL A 50 -10.43 24.07 -9.07
C VAL A 50 -10.85 25.07 -10.13
N THR A 51 -11.62 26.07 -9.70
CA THR A 51 -12.20 27.08 -10.61
C THR A 51 -11.64 28.48 -10.32
N SER A 52 -11.11 28.69 -9.12
CA SER A 52 -10.57 29.98 -8.67
C SER A 52 -9.46 29.81 -7.63
N THR A 53 -8.64 30.85 -7.45
CA THR A 53 -7.59 30.89 -6.41
C THR A 53 -8.16 30.68 -5.01
N SER A 54 -9.34 31.25 -4.73
CA SER A 54 -10.03 31.03 -3.45
C SER A 54 -10.43 29.57 -3.23
N SER A 55 -10.86 28.86 -4.29
CA SER A 55 -11.17 27.43 -4.19
C SER A 55 -9.93 26.58 -3.91
N ILE A 56 -8.78 26.95 -4.48
CA ILE A 56 -7.48 26.30 -4.23
C ILE A 56 -7.10 26.41 -2.76
N HIS A 57 -7.16 27.62 -2.19
CA HIS A 57 -6.85 27.84 -0.77
C HIS A 57 -7.83 27.12 0.16
N ALA A 58 -9.13 27.15 -0.15
CA ALA A 58 -10.14 26.46 0.66
C ALA A 58 -9.89 24.94 0.70
N ILE A 59 -9.62 24.31 -0.47
CA ILE A 59 -9.33 22.87 -0.58
C ILE A 59 -8.02 22.52 0.12
N SER A 60 -7.00 23.38 0.00
CA SER A 60 -5.73 23.22 0.69
C SER A 60 -5.92 23.19 2.21
N CYS A 61 -6.59 24.21 2.78
CA CYS A 61 -6.89 24.26 4.21
C CYS A 61 -7.76 23.08 4.68
N GLU A 62 -8.73 22.65 3.87
CA GLU A 62 -9.56 21.48 4.18
C GLU A 62 -8.70 20.20 4.23
N ASN A 63 -7.84 19.97 3.23
CA ASN A 63 -6.97 18.80 3.17
C ASN A 63 -5.99 18.76 4.35
N LEU A 64 -5.39 19.89 4.72
CA LEU A 64 -4.48 19.99 5.87
C LEU A 64 -5.16 19.76 7.23
N LYS A 65 -6.49 19.86 7.30
CA LYS A 65 -7.28 19.48 8.49
C LYS A 65 -7.61 17.99 8.53
N LYS A 66 -7.46 17.26 7.41
CA LYS A 66 -7.79 15.82 7.37
C LYS A 66 -6.75 15.03 8.15
N PRO A 67 -7.17 14.20 9.13
CA PRO A 67 -6.24 13.55 10.06
C PRO A 67 -5.31 12.55 9.35
N LEU A 68 -5.79 11.87 8.31
CA LEU A 68 -4.97 10.94 7.51
C LEU A 68 -3.87 11.64 6.68
N ILE A 69 -4.16 12.84 6.17
CA ILE A 69 -3.18 13.63 5.39
C ILE A 69 -2.09 14.15 6.34
N ARG A 70 -2.48 14.64 7.52
CA ARG A 70 -1.54 15.09 8.56
C ARG A 70 -0.65 13.96 9.05
N LEU A 71 -1.21 12.78 9.30
CA LEU A 71 -0.43 11.61 9.67
C LEU A 71 0.61 11.24 8.59
N ALA A 72 0.24 11.33 7.32
CA ALA A 72 1.17 11.04 6.23
C ALA A 72 2.30 12.06 6.12
N LEU A 73 2.02 13.34 6.35
CA LEU A 73 3.04 14.39 6.42
C LEU A 73 4.02 14.15 7.59
N GLU A 74 3.48 13.81 8.76
CA GLU A 74 4.30 13.48 9.95
C GLU A 74 5.21 12.27 9.70
N LYS A 75 4.66 11.18 9.17
CA LYS A 75 5.43 9.96 8.86
C LYS A 75 6.57 10.18 7.87
N GLN A 76 6.43 11.15 6.96
CA GLN A 76 7.48 11.49 5.99
C GLN A 76 8.52 12.47 6.56
N GLY A 77 8.48 12.76 7.86
CA GLY A 77 9.50 13.57 8.53
C GLY A 77 9.34 15.06 8.33
N TYR A 78 8.13 15.54 7.99
CA TYR A 78 7.85 16.96 7.97
C TYR A 78 7.81 17.48 9.42
N GLU A 79 8.94 17.98 9.92
CA GLU A 79 9.06 18.54 11.26
C GLU A 79 8.17 19.78 11.40
N ASP A 80 7.54 19.87 12.57
CA ASP A 80 6.41 20.73 12.87
C ASP A 80 6.70 22.22 12.60
N CYS A 81 6.01 22.80 11.62
CA CYS A 81 6.01 24.24 11.38
C CYS A 81 4.97 24.99 12.24
N GLY A 82 4.36 24.33 13.24
CA GLY A 82 3.37 24.91 14.14
C GLY A 82 1.96 24.99 13.53
N LEU A 83 1.74 24.39 12.36
CA LEU A 83 0.44 24.32 11.67
C LEU A 83 -0.36 23.05 12.03
N ILE A 84 0.25 22.10 12.73
CA ILE A 84 -0.32 20.78 12.99
C ILE A 84 -0.60 20.59 14.48
N ASP A 85 -1.78 21.00 15.00
CA ASP A 85 -2.36 20.47 16.25
C ASP A 85 -2.10 18.94 16.45
N PRO A 86 -1.26 18.56 17.43
CA PRO A 86 -0.90 17.18 17.71
C PRO A 86 -2.09 16.28 18.06
N ASN A 87 -3.14 16.86 18.68
CA ASN A 87 -4.31 16.10 19.12
C ASN A 87 -5.14 15.59 17.92
N ALA A 88 -5.12 16.30 16.80
CA ALA A 88 -5.82 15.91 15.57
C ALA A 88 -5.23 14.65 14.90
N VAL A 89 -4.00 14.26 15.24
CA VAL A 89 -3.29 13.13 14.62
C VAL A 89 -3.35 11.86 15.47
N LEU A 90 -3.67 11.95 16.76
CA LEU A 90 -3.74 10.82 17.68
C LEU A 90 -4.71 9.72 17.22
N GLU A 91 -5.91 10.09 16.77
CA GLU A 91 -6.90 9.11 16.29
C GLU A 91 -6.46 8.44 14.98
N ALA A 92 -5.77 9.18 14.10
CA ALA A 92 -5.20 8.59 12.89
C ALA A 92 -4.02 7.66 13.20
N ARG A 93 -3.17 7.98 14.19
CA ARG A 93 -2.10 7.09 14.66
C ARG A 93 -2.65 5.78 15.17
N LYS A 94 -3.67 5.81 16.04
CA LYS A 94 -4.33 4.60 16.55
C LYS A 94 -4.87 3.72 15.42
N ILE A 95 -5.54 4.34 14.45
CA ILE A 95 -6.10 3.66 13.26
C ILE A 95 -5.00 3.02 12.41
N ASP A 96 -3.88 3.71 12.22
CA ASP A 96 -2.75 3.22 11.45
C ASP A 96 -1.98 2.11 12.19
N GLU A 97 -1.74 2.28 13.49
CA GLU A 97 -1.13 1.26 14.36
C GLU A 97 -1.98 -0.01 14.41
N GLU A 98 -3.31 0.12 14.47
CA GLU A 98 -4.23 -1.02 14.41
C GLU A 98 -4.14 -1.74 13.05
N ASN A 99 -4.13 -0.99 11.95
CA ASN A 99 -4.11 -1.55 10.60
C ASN A 99 -2.74 -2.11 10.18
N ASN A 100 -1.66 -1.57 10.72
CA ASN A 100 -0.28 -1.95 10.39
C ASN A 100 0.36 -2.78 11.51
N ARG A 101 -0.46 -3.28 12.44
CA ARG A 101 -0.04 -4.10 13.56
C ARG A 101 0.62 -5.38 13.05
N ILE A 102 1.92 -5.51 13.28
CA ILE A 102 2.65 -6.75 13.02
C ILE A 102 2.42 -7.67 14.22
N SER A 103 1.79 -8.82 13.99
CA SER A 103 1.57 -9.82 15.04
C SER A 103 2.90 -10.28 15.62
N SER A 104 2.98 -10.45 16.95
CA SER A 104 4.18 -10.99 17.58
C SER A 104 4.41 -12.46 17.21
N ARG A 105 5.63 -12.97 17.43
CA ARG A 105 5.92 -14.40 17.24
C ARG A 105 5.02 -15.29 18.10
N ALA A 106 4.74 -14.87 19.34
CA ALA A 106 3.89 -15.59 20.28
C ALA A 106 2.42 -15.62 19.82
N GLU A 107 1.90 -14.50 19.32
CA GLU A 107 0.54 -14.42 18.77
C GLU A 107 0.37 -15.34 17.57
N ARG A 108 1.35 -15.36 16.65
CA ARG A 108 1.32 -16.28 15.50
C ARG A 108 1.35 -17.73 15.93
N ALA A 109 2.18 -18.08 16.92
CA ALA A 109 2.24 -19.43 17.46
C ALA A 109 0.90 -19.84 18.09
N ALA A 110 0.32 -18.99 18.94
CA ALA A 110 -0.98 -19.24 19.57
C ALA A 110 -2.10 -19.43 18.54
N PHE A 111 -2.13 -18.62 17.48
CA PHE A 111 -3.07 -18.78 16.39
C PHE A 111 -2.89 -20.12 15.67
N LEU A 112 -1.67 -20.49 15.29
CA LEU A 112 -1.40 -21.74 14.60
C LEU A 112 -1.70 -22.96 15.47
N THR A 113 -1.39 -22.91 16.77
CA THR A 113 -1.78 -23.95 17.74
C THR A 113 -3.28 -24.13 17.76
N LYS A 114 -4.05 -23.04 17.86
CA LYS A 114 -5.52 -23.09 17.81
C LYS A 114 -6.04 -23.73 16.52
N VAL A 115 -5.44 -23.41 15.37
CA VAL A 115 -5.84 -23.99 14.07
C VAL A 115 -5.52 -25.49 14.01
N PHE A 116 -4.39 -25.92 14.58
CA PHE A 116 -4.00 -27.32 14.61
C PHE A 116 -4.90 -28.17 15.55
N GLU A 117 -5.30 -27.61 16.69
CA GLU A 117 -6.16 -28.25 17.69
C GLU A 117 -7.63 -28.34 17.28
N ASP A 118 -8.09 -27.50 16.34
CA ASP A 118 -9.48 -27.49 15.89
C ASP A 118 -9.80 -28.68 14.97
N ASP A 119 -10.47 -29.70 15.53
CA ASP A 119 -10.91 -30.89 14.82
C ASP A 119 -12.02 -30.64 13.78
N SER A 120 -12.68 -29.47 13.81
CA SER A 120 -13.69 -29.11 12.82
C SER A 120 -13.09 -28.69 11.46
N LEU A 121 -11.81 -28.32 11.45
CA LEU A 121 -11.11 -27.89 10.25
C LEU A 121 -10.60 -29.09 9.43
N ILE A 122 -10.51 -28.88 8.11
CA ILE A 122 -9.94 -29.87 7.22
C ILE A 122 -8.51 -30.24 7.63
N ILE A 123 -8.18 -31.53 7.60
CA ILE A 123 -6.88 -32.04 8.05
C ILE A 123 -5.69 -31.36 7.36
N ARG A 124 -5.84 -30.97 6.08
CA ARG A 124 -4.82 -30.23 5.33
C ARG A 124 -4.47 -28.88 5.97
N ALA A 125 -5.46 -28.15 6.48
CA ALA A 125 -5.23 -26.86 7.14
C ALA A 125 -4.45 -27.05 8.45
N ARG A 126 -4.83 -28.08 9.21
CA ARG A 126 -4.18 -28.45 10.47
C ARG A 126 -2.73 -28.89 10.27
N LEU A 127 -2.48 -29.78 9.29
CA LEU A 127 -1.12 -30.18 8.91
C LEU A 127 -0.28 -28.99 8.46
N LYS A 128 -0.88 -28.03 7.76
CA LYS A 128 -0.17 -26.82 7.35
C LYS A 128 0.18 -25.93 8.55
N ALA A 129 -0.70 -25.82 9.54
CA ALA A 129 -0.41 -25.07 10.76
C ALA A 129 0.78 -25.67 11.53
N VAL A 130 0.84 -27.00 11.64
CA VAL A 130 1.98 -27.73 12.23
C VAL A 130 3.27 -27.48 11.46
N ASP A 131 3.25 -27.58 10.12
CA ASP A 131 4.41 -27.27 9.27
C ASP A 131 4.92 -25.82 9.51
N MET A 132 4.02 -24.84 9.63
CA MET A 132 4.41 -23.47 9.93
C MET A 132 5.00 -23.32 11.34
N LEU A 133 4.45 -24.01 12.34
CA LEU A 133 5.00 -23.99 13.71
C LEU A 133 6.42 -24.55 13.75
N ASN A 134 6.66 -25.70 13.12
CA ASN A 134 7.98 -26.33 13.06
C ASN A 134 9.00 -25.42 12.36
N LYS A 135 8.60 -24.75 11.27
CA LYS A 135 9.44 -23.73 10.61
C LYS A 135 9.72 -22.52 11.49
N MET A 136 8.74 -22.09 12.29
CA MET A 136 8.95 -21.00 13.22
C MET A 136 9.99 -21.36 14.26
N TYR A 137 9.92 -22.54 14.87
CA TYR A 137 10.85 -23.00 15.91
C TYR A 137 12.18 -23.54 15.38
N GLY A 138 12.30 -23.80 14.07
CA GLY A 138 13.53 -24.33 13.48
C GLY A 138 13.70 -25.83 13.71
N ASP A 139 12.60 -26.56 13.97
CA ASP A 139 12.62 -28.01 14.22
C ASP A 139 13.02 -28.80 12.97
N TYR A 140 12.84 -28.20 11.79
CA TYR A 140 13.30 -28.78 10.53
C TYR A 140 14.80 -28.62 10.35
N ARG A 141 15.50 -29.75 10.29
CA ARG A 141 16.87 -29.80 9.77
C ARG A 141 16.83 -29.72 8.24
N SER A 142 17.69 -28.90 7.67
CA SER A 142 17.91 -28.84 6.22
C SER A 142 19.33 -29.30 5.95
N ASP A 143 19.48 -30.58 5.66
CA ASP A 143 20.76 -31.13 5.21
C ASP A 143 20.88 -30.85 3.71
N ALA A 144 21.71 -29.88 3.34
CA ALA A 144 22.04 -29.61 1.95
C ALA A 144 23.22 -30.51 1.54
N ILE A 145 22.97 -31.44 0.61
CA ILE A 145 24.05 -32.17 -0.07
C ILE A 145 24.66 -31.19 -1.08
N LEU A 146 25.82 -30.63 -0.74
CA LEU A 146 26.57 -29.80 -1.66
C LEU A 146 27.26 -30.72 -2.68
N ASN A 147 26.94 -30.55 -3.96
CA ASN A 147 27.71 -31.17 -5.03
C ASN A 147 28.95 -30.32 -5.26
N ASP A 148 30.14 -30.87 -5.01
CA ASP A 148 31.43 -30.19 -5.22
C ASP A 148 31.71 -29.87 -6.70
N LYS A 149 30.94 -30.43 -7.63
CA LYS A 149 31.07 -30.16 -9.07
C LYS A 149 30.40 -28.83 -9.41
N ALA A 150 31.20 -27.88 -9.87
CA ALA A 150 30.71 -26.64 -10.45
C ALA A 150 29.73 -26.95 -11.60
N ILE A 151 28.56 -26.33 -11.57
CA ILE A 151 27.58 -26.41 -12.65
C ILE A 151 28.12 -25.59 -13.82
N GLU A 152 28.55 -26.26 -14.89
CA GLU A 152 28.94 -25.57 -16.12
C GLU A 152 27.71 -24.99 -16.82
N MET A 153 27.71 -23.68 -17.04
CA MET A 153 26.67 -23.01 -17.81
C MET A 153 26.73 -23.49 -19.28
N PRO A 154 25.59 -23.84 -19.89
CA PRO A 154 25.57 -24.25 -21.29
C PRO A 154 26.04 -23.10 -22.19
N ARG A 155 27.02 -23.36 -23.06
CA ARG A 155 27.41 -22.43 -24.11
C ARG A 155 26.39 -22.49 -25.23
N ILE A 156 25.71 -21.38 -25.48
CA ILE A 156 24.85 -21.20 -26.65
C ILE A 156 25.73 -20.70 -27.80
N THR A 157 25.96 -21.55 -28.80
CA THR A 157 26.62 -21.14 -30.05
C THR A 157 25.54 -20.71 -31.04
N PHE A 158 25.51 -19.43 -31.39
CA PHE A 158 24.67 -18.94 -32.48
C PHE A 158 25.32 -19.31 -33.81
N VAL A 159 24.69 -20.24 -34.54
CA VAL A 159 25.05 -20.52 -35.93
C VAL A 159 24.28 -19.54 -36.79
N TYR A 160 24.95 -18.48 -37.23
CA TYR A 160 24.43 -17.61 -38.27
C TYR A 160 24.63 -18.33 -39.59
N THR A 161 23.53 -18.74 -40.23
CA THR A 161 23.55 -19.07 -41.65
C THR A 161 23.75 -17.76 -42.38
N ASP A 162 24.92 -17.56 -43.00
CA ASP A 162 25.10 -16.46 -43.94
C ASP A 162 23.96 -16.51 -44.96
N ASP A 163 23.25 -15.40 -45.11
CA ASP A 163 22.16 -15.23 -46.05
C ASP A 163 22.66 -15.54 -47.47
N GLU A 164 22.41 -16.77 -47.93
CA GLU A 164 22.30 -17.07 -49.35
C GLU A 164 21.07 -16.33 -49.87
N ASP A 165 21.23 -15.07 -50.26
CA ASP A 165 20.38 -14.38 -51.22
C ASP A 165 21.01 -13.03 -51.57
N GLU A 166 21.94 -13.00 -52.53
CA GLU A 166 22.00 -11.87 -53.45
C GLU A 166 22.77 -12.17 -54.75
N LYS A 167 22.05 -11.92 -55.87
CA LYS A 167 22.49 -11.77 -57.27
C LYS A 167 22.56 -13.03 -58.14
N LYS A 168 21.36 -13.51 -58.51
CA LYS A 168 21.07 -13.75 -59.93
C LYS A 168 20.51 -12.49 -60.57
N LEU A 169 21.34 -11.77 -61.31
CA LEU A 169 20.99 -11.13 -62.59
C LEU A 169 22.25 -10.93 -63.43
#